data_AF-A0A3D0DNZ7-F1
#
_entry.id   AF-A0A3D0DNZ7-F1
#
_cell.length_a   1.000
_cell.length_b   1.000
_cell.length_c   1.000
_cell.angle_alpha   90.00
_cell.angle_beta   90.00
_cell.angle_gamma   90.00
#
_symmetry.space_group_name_H-M   'P 1'
#
loop_
_entity.id
_entity.type
_entity.pdbx_description
1 polymer ?
#
loop_
_entity_poly.entity_id
_entity_poly.type
_entity_poly.pdbx_seq_one_letter_code
_entity_poly.pdbx_strand_id
1 'polypeptide(L)' 'MSLFSFAPKKDKELEAIINQIRVDLSNNYKDNAVENINLLEKKIAEKKNAASLKDASGYEELLEHFKEDVKNFKRTY' A
#
# COMPACT_ATOMS: atom_id res chain seq x y z
N MET A 1 18.76 15.33 -26.07
CA MET A 1 17.49 14.58 -26.18
C MET A 1 17.15 14.04 -24.79
N SER A 2 16.35 14.78 -24.02
CA SER A 2 15.87 14.30 -22.72
C SER A 2 14.70 13.34 -22.95
N LEU A 3 14.96 12.06 -22.68
CA LEU A 3 13.93 11.06 -22.48
C LEU A 3 13.27 11.35 -21.12
N PHE A 4 12.28 12.25 -21.12
CA PHE A 4 11.37 12.36 -19.99
C PHE A 4 10.57 11.07 -19.91
N SER A 5 11.06 10.11 -19.12
CA SER A 5 10.27 8.95 -18.72
C SER A 5 9.01 9.45 -18.02
N PHE A 6 7.89 9.41 -18.76
CA PHE A 6 6.53 9.45 -18.21
C PHE A 6 6.28 8.14 -17.45
N ALA A 7 7.05 7.87 -16.41
CA ALA A 7 6.58 6.95 -15.37
C ALA A 7 5.41 7.67 -14.70
N PRO A 8 4.22 7.05 -14.59
CA PRO A 8 3.16 7.62 -13.76
C PRO A 8 3.81 7.88 -12.40
N LYS A 9 3.78 9.14 -11.94
CA LYS A 9 4.28 9.51 -10.62
C LYS A 9 3.46 8.72 -9.61
N LYS A 10 3.96 7.54 -9.24
CA LYS A 10 3.43 6.79 -8.12
C LYS A 10 3.53 7.69 -6.91
N ASP A 11 2.46 7.71 -6.14
CA ASP A 11 2.37 8.57 -4.98
C ASP A 11 3.37 8.07 -3.94
N LYS A 12 4.43 8.85 -3.70
CA LYS A 12 5.53 8.47 -2.80
C LYS A 12 5.05 8.17 -1.38
N GLU A 13 3.96 8.81 -0.96
CA GLU A 13 3.38 8.58 0.37
C GLU A 13 2.72 7.19 0.43
N LEU A 14 1.94 6.82 -0.59
CA LEU A 14 1.34 5.49 -0.68
C LEU A 14 2.42 4.41 -0.81
N GLU A 15 3.46 4.65 -1.61
CA GLU A 15 4.58 3.69 -1.76
C GLU A 15 5.36 3.50 -0.46
N ALA A 16 5.53 4.55 0.35
CA ALA A 16 6.16 4.43 1.66
C ALA A 16 5.35 3.53 2.60
N ILE A 17 4.02 3.70 2.63
CA ILE A 17 3.12 2.87 3.45
C ILE A 17 3.16 1.41 2.97
N ILE A 18 3.11 1.17 1.66
CA ILE A 18 3.22 -0.17 1.06
C ILE A 18 4.52 -0.86 1.49
N ASN A 19 5.64 -0.15 1.41
CA ASN A 19 6.93 -0.69 1.84
C ASN A 19 6.93 -1.00 3.33
N GLN A 20 6.32 -0.16 4.15
CA GLN A 20 6.21 -0.41 5.58
C GLN A 20 5.41 -1.68 5.88
N ILE A 21 4.25 -1.88 5.25
CA ILE A 21 3.44 -3.11 5.40
C ILE A 21 4.26 -4.35 5.06
N ARG A 22 5.04 -4.31 3.97
CA ARG A 22 5.92 -5.43 3.56
C ARG A 22 6.98 -5.74 4.61
N VAL A 23 7.59 -4.70 5.18
CA VAL A 23 8.58 -4.85 6.24
C VAL A 23 7.93 -5.43 7.49
N ASP A 24 6.76 -4.94 7.89
CA ASP A 24 6.04 -5.43 9.07
C ASP A 24 5.64 -6.91 8.91
N LEU A 25 5.09 -7.28 7.75
CA LEU A 25 4.77 -8.68 7.43
C LEU A 25 6.02 -9.58 7.45
N SER A 26 7.12 -9.13 6.85
CA SER A 26 8.39 -9.87 6.85
C SER A 26 8.97 -10.07 8.26
N ASN A 27 8.75 -9.09 9.15
CA ASN A 27 9.18 -9.16 10.54
C ASN A 27 8.14 -9.82 11.47
N ASN A 28 7.04 -10.36 10.94
CA ASN A 28 5.94 -10.93 11.72
C ASN A 28 5.23 -9.94 12.67
N TYR A 29 5.31 -8.64 12.40
CA TYR A 29 4.58 -7.59 13.11
C TYR A 29 3.17 -7.43 12.53
N LYS A 30 2.32 -8.45 12.75
CA LYS A 30 0.96 -8.49 12.21
C LYS A 30 0.13 -7.27 12.60
N ASP A 31 0.16 -6.86 13.87
CA ASP A 31 -0.61 -5.71 14.36
C ASP A 31 -0.18 -4.41 13.65
N ASN A 32 1.12 -4.16 13.54
CA ASN A 32 1.66 -3.01 12.79
C ASN A 32 1.28 -3.06 11.31
N ALA A 33 1.35 -4.24 10.69
CA ALA A 33 0.93 -4.42 9.30
C ALA A 33 -0.57 -4.08 9.12
N VAL A 34 -1.44 -4.51 10.05
CA VAL A 34 -2.88 -4.16 10.04
C VAL A 34 -3.08 -2.64 10.17
N GLU A 35 -2.37 -1.99 11.08
CA GLU A 35 -2.44 -0.52 11.23
C GLU A 35 -2.04 0.19 9.94
N ASN A 36 -0.94 -0.24 9.31
CA ASN A 36 -0.47 0.35 8.06
C ASN A 36 -1.37 0.04 6.86
N ILE A 37 -2.03 -1.12 6.82
CA ILE A 37 -3.06 -1.44 5.81
C ILE A 37 -4.26 -0.50 5.95
N ASN A 38 -4.74 -0.28 7.18
CA ASN A 38 -5.83 0.66 7.43
C ASN A 38 -5.44 2.10 7.06
N LEU A 39 -4.19 2.48 7.33
CA LEU A 39 -3.66 3.78 6.92
C LEU A 39 -3.60 3.91 5.39
N LEU A 40 -3.15 2.88 4.69
CA LEU A 40 -3.11 2.83 3.23
C LEU A 40 -4.52 3.00 2.64
N GLU A 41 -5.51 2.29 3.17
CA GLU A 41 -6.92 2.40 2.75
C GLU A 41 -7.43 3.83 2.89
N LYS A 42 -7.23 4.45 4.06
CA LYS A 42 -7.64 5.84 4.31
C LYS A 42 -6.98 6.80 3.32
N LYS A 43 -5.67 6.66 3.11
CA LYS A 43 -4.92 7.54 2.21
C LYS A 43 -5.34 7.39 0.75
N ILE A 44 -5.63 6.17 0.29
CA ILE A 44 -6.21 5.93 -1.04
C ILE A 44 -7.56 6.63 -1.14
N ALA A 45 -8.45 6.45 -0.15
CA ALA A 45 -9.76 7.09 -0.14
C ALA A 45 -9.66 8.63 -0.12
N GLU A 46 -8.78 9.20 0.69
CA GLU A 46 -8.54 10.65 0.73
C GLU A 46 -8.07 11.18 -0.63
N LYS A 47 -7.08 10.52 -1.25
CA LYS A 47 -6.54 10.96 -2.55
C LYS A 47 -7.52 10.73 -3.71
N LYS A 48 -8.38 9.71 -3.62
CA LYS A 48 -9.49 9.43 -4.56
C LYS A 48 -10.55 10.54 -4.46
N ASN A 49 -10.94 10.93 -3.24
CA ASN A 49 -11.84 12.06 -3.01
C ASN A 49 -11.24 13.40 -3.46
N ALA A 50 -9.93 13.59 -3.28
CA ALA A 50 -9.23 14.78 -3.73
C ALA A 50 -8.97 14.83 -5.26
N ALA A 51 -9.42 13.84 -6.04
CA ALA A 51 -9.12 13.65 -7.47
C ALA A 51 -7.61 13.74 -7.82
N SER A 52 -6.75 13.53 -6.82
CA SER A 52 -5.29 13.64 -6.94
C SER A 52 -4.66 12.30 -7.34
N LEU A 53 -5.41 11.21 -7.15
CA LEU A 53 -5.02 9.87 -7.57
C LEU A 53 -5.62 9.55 -8.96
N LYS A 54 -4.77 9.51 -9.99
CA LYS A 54 -5.20 9.17 -11.36
C LYS A 54 -5.52 7.68 -11.54
N ASP A 55 -4.83 6.82 -10.79
CA ASP A 55 -5.02 5.38 -10.85
C ASP A 55 -5.00 4.83 -9.42
N ALA A 56 -6.18 4.53 -8.89
CA ALA A 56 -6.36 3.94 -7.57
C ALA A 56 -6.36 2.41 -7.61
N SER A 57 -6.71 1.84 -8.76
CA SER A 57 -6.94 0.40 -8.95
C SER A 57 -5.72 -0.44 -8.56
N GLY A 58 -4.51 -0.02 -8.95
CA GLY A 58 -3.30 -0.76 -8.56
C GLY A 58 -2.99 -0.72 -7.06
N TYR A 59 -3.42 0.34 -6.36
CA TYR A 59 -3.28 0.45 -4.91
C TYR A 59 -4.37 -0.35 -4.18
N GLU A 60 -5.60 -0.37 -4.72
CA GLU A 60 -6.72 -1.15 -4.19
C GLU A 60 -6.43 -2.66 -4.31
N GLU A 61 -5.90 -3.13 -5.44
CA GLU A 61 -5.49 -4.54 -5.62
C GLU A 61 -4.38 -4.95 -4.62
N LEU A 62 -3.37 -4.09 -4.45
CA LEU A 62 -2.31 -4.32 -3.45
C LEU A 62 -2.86 -4.36 -2.02
N LEU A 63 -3.84 -3.52 -1.71
CA LEU A 63 -4.47 -3.48 -0.39
C LEU A 63 -5.22 -4.79 -0.11
N GLU A 64 -5.96 -5.31 -1.09
CA GLU A 64 -6.61 -6.62 -0.97
C GLU A 64 -5.60 -7.73 -0.74
N HIS A 65 -4.50 -7.75 -1.52
CA HIS A 65 -3.41 -8.70 -1.29
C HIS A 65 -2.86 -8.64 0.13
N PHE A 66 -2.57 -7.45 0.66
CA PHE A 66 -2.08 -7.32 2.03
C PHE A 66 -3.09 -7.78 3.09
N LYS A 67 -4.38 -7.52 2.87
CA LYS A 67 -5.45 -8.03 3.76
C LYS A 67 -5.49 -9.56 3.73
N GLU A 68 -5.34 -10.17 2.56
CA GLU A 68 -5.25 -11.62 2.43
C GLU A 68 -3.99 -12.19 3.08
N ASP A 69 -2.83 -11.55 2.91
CA ASP A 69 -1.57 -11.92 3.56
C ASP A 69 -1.73 -11.91 5.09
N VAL A 70 -2.29 -10.85 5.66
CA VAL A 70 -2.56 -10.74 7.11
C VAL A 70 -3.56 -11.80 7.59
N LYS A 71 -4.59 -12.09 6.78
CA LYS A 71 -5.62 -13.09 7.12
C LYS A 71 -5.04 -14.50 7.10
N ASN A 72 -4.18 -14.79 6.13
CA ASN A 72 -3.47 -16.05 5.97
C ASN A 72 -2.17 -16.11 6.78
N PHE A 73 -1.84 -15.04 7.52
CA PHE A 73 -0.67 -14.95 8.39
C PHE A 73 -0.78 -15.99 9.50
N LYS A 74 -0.34 -17.21 9.19
CA LYS A 74 -0.18 -18.28 10.16
C LYS A 74 0.96 -17.86 11.07
N ARG A 75 0.71 -17.88 12.37
CA ARG A 75 1.78 -17.83 13.37
C ARG A 75 2.68 -19.05 13.11
N THR A 76 3.82 -18.83 12.47
CA THR A 76 4.88 -19.81 12.42
C THR A 76 5.48 -19.85 13.82
N TYR A 77 5.16 -20.89 14.58
CA TYR A 77 5.71 -21.18 15.92
C TYR A 77 7.02 -21.96 15.79
#